data_AF-A0A538H8H9-F1
#
_entry.id   AF-A0A538H8H9-F1
#
_cell.length_a   1.000
_cell.length_b   1.000
_cell.length_c   1.000
_cell.angle_alpha   90.00
_cell.angle_beta   90.00
_cell.angle_gamma   90.00
#
_symmetry.space_group_name_H-M   'P 1'
#
loop_
_entity.id
_entity.type
_entity.pdbx_description
1 polymer ?
#
loop_
_entity_poly.entity_id
_entity_poly.type
_entity_poly.pdbx_seq_one_letter_code
_entity_poly.pdbx_strand_id
1 'polypeptide(L)'
;MAGGLVEEIDGWSLSVAGWTVTRCFVDPAAFGLLIDGGTGDILRVYIQGRFTLADGEGREQSFGESNDATAFAPLLALMARAVARIFVSRNSELSLAFADGSAIHVAPDPLSEAWELEGLGKLMLICPPGGGSPITFE
;
A
#
# COMPACT_ATOMS: atom_id res chain seq x y z
N MET A 1 5.13 -1.73 20.88
CA MET A 1 5.42 -0.70 19.86
C MET A 1 6.19 -1.40 18.74
N ALA A 2 5.48 -2.11 17.86
CA ALA A 2 6.06 -2.73 16.68
C ALA A 2 6.74 -1.64 15.81
N GLY A 3 7.92 -1.97 15.26
CA GLY A 3 9.01 -1.05 14.92
C GLY A 3 8.82 -0.10 13.73
N GLY A 4 7.66 0.53 13.58
CA GLY A 4 7.45 1.56 12.56
C GLY A 4 6.02 2.10 12.45
N LEU A 5 5.04 1.51 13.14
CA LEU A 5 3.66 1.99 13.16
C LEU A 5 3.48 3.09 14.22
N VAL A 6 2.97 4.25 13.80
CA VAL A 6 2.71 5.42 14.66
C VAL A 6 1.21 5.68 14.65
N GLU A 7 0.57 5.61 15.81
CA GLU A 7 -0.85 5.95 15.94
C GLU A 7 -1.06 7.46 15.77
N GLU A 8 -2.07 7.81 15.00
CA GLU A 8 -2.56 9.17 14.77
C GLU A 8 -4.05 9.26 15.14
N ILE A 9 -4.61 10.47 15.09
CA ILE A 9 -6.02 10.69 15.44
C ILE A 9 -6.98 9.87 14.54
N ASP A 10 -6.68 9.75 13.25
CA ASP A 10 -7.56 9.13 12.24
C ASP A 10 -7.11 7.74 11.78
N GLY A 11 -6.07 7.18 12.39
CA GLY A 11 -5.52 5.88 11.99
C GLY A 11 -4.06 5.72 12.40
N TRP A 12 -3.25 5.17 11.49
CA TRP A 12 -1.84 4.90 11.74
C TRP A 12 -0.99 5.25 10.53
N SER A 13 0.18 5.84 10.76
CA SER A 13 1.21 6.04 9.75
C SER A 13 2.36 5.05 9.94
N LEU A 14 2.99 4.66 8.84
CA LEU A 14 4.24 3.88 8.87
C LEU A 14 5.44 4.82 8.72
N SER A 15 6.48 4.60 9.53
CA SER A 15 7.74 5.35 9.54
C SER A 15 8.67 4.95 8.38
N VAL A 16 8.20 5.16 7.14
CA VAL A 16 8.88 4.72 5.90
C VAL A 16 9.15 5.86 4.92
N ALA A 17 9.05 7.11 5.37
CA ALA A 17 9.34 8.26 4.52
C ALA A 17 10.80 8.21 4.00
N GLY A 18 10.98 8.43 2.71
CA GLY A 18 12.27 8.33 2.02
C GLY A 18 12.67 6.91 1.60
N TRP A 19 11.94 5.87 2.04
CA TRP A 19 12.18 4.50 1.57
C TRP A 19 11.82 4.38 0.09
N THR A 20 12.48 3.47 -0.62
CA THR A 20 12.38 3.40 -2.08
C THR A 20 11.67 2.13 -2.53
N VAL A 21 10.74 2.24 -3.48
CA VAL A 21 10.18 1.08 -4.17
C VAL A 21 11.28 0.39 -4.97
N THR A 22 11.68 -0.82 -4.59
CA THR A 22 12.72 -1.60 -5.26
C THR A 22 12.16 -2.72 -6.12
N ARG A 23 10.92 -3.16 -5.87
CA ARG A 23 10.22 -4.11 -6.75
C ARG A 23 8.75 -3.75 -6.88
N CYS A 24 8.22 -3.96 -8.07
CA CYS A 24 6.80 -4.06 -8.36
C CYS A 24 6.56 -5.51 -8.81
N PHE A 25 5.55 -6.17 -8.27
CA PHE A 25 5.15 -7.52 -8.70
C PHE A 25 3.67 -7.52 -9.06
N VAL A 26 3.36 -8.25 -10.12
CA VAL A 26 2.03 -8.28 -10.73
C VAL A 26 1.59 -9.73 -10.79
N ASP A 27 0.49 -10.01 -10.11
CA ASP A 27 -0.26 -11.26 -10.24
C ASP A 27 -1.49 -11.00 -11.12
N PRO A 28 -2.15 -12.04 -11.66
CA PRO A 28 -3.32 -11.85 -12.52
C PRO A 28 -4.38 -10.91 -11.92
N ALA A 29 -4.61 -10.95 -10.61
CA ALA A 29 -5.64 -10.15 -9.93
C ALA A 29 -5.10 -9.30 -8.76
N ALA A 30 -3.78 -9.13 -8.64
CA ALA A 30 -3.20 -8.40 -7.51
C ALA A 30 -1.92 -7.67 -7.91
N PHE A 31 -1.62 -6.61 -7.17
CA PHE A 31 -0.41 -5.82 -7.34
C PHE A 31 0.33 -5.73 -6.02
N GLY A 32 1.66 -5.73 -6.08
CA GLY A 32 2.43 -5.50 -4.89
C GLY A 32 3.72 -4.74 -5.10
N LEU A 33 4.19 -4.17 -4.00
CA LEU A 33 5.40 -3.37 -3.89
C LEU A 33 6.31 -3.96 -2.83
N LEU A 34 7.62 -3.91 -3.09
CA LEU A 34 8.63 -4.02 -2.05
C LEU A 34 9.33 -2.67 -1.91
N ILE A 35 9.35 -2.18 -0.68
CA ILE A 35 9.83 -0.86 -0.31
C ILE A 35 10.99 -1.06 0.65
N ASP A 36 12.16 -0.55 0.30
CA ASP A 36 13.43 -0.78 0.99
C ASP A 36 13.90 0.48 1.73
N GLY A 37 14.23 0.33 3.03
CA GLY A 37 14.76 1.38 3.89
C GLY A 37 16.28 1.52 3.90
N GLY A 38 17.01 0.61 3.26
CA GLY A 38 18.48 0.62 3.13
C GLY A 38 19.26 -0.01 4.28
N THR A 39 18.61 -0.32 5.41
CA THR A 39 19.23 -0.93 6.62
C THR A 39 18.87 -2.41 6.81
N GLY A 40 18.34 -3.06 5.77
CA GLY A 40 17.83 -4.43 5.83
C GLY A 40 16.34 -4.52 6.19
N ASP A 41 15.72 -3.39 6.55
CA ASP A 41 14.28 -3.30 6.71
C ASP A 41 13.58 -3.18 5.35
N ILE A 42 12.56 -4.02 5.17
CA ILE A 42 11.75 -4.09 3.97
C ILE A 42 10.29 -4.04 4.39
N LEU A 43 9.48 -3.34 3.62
CA LEU A 43 8.03 -3.36 3.71
C LEU A 43 7.47 -3.92 2.40
N ARG A 44 6.66 -4.97 2.52
CA ARG A 44 5.82 -5.50 1.45
C ARG A 44 4.44 -4.88 1.56
N VAL A 45 3.94 -4.38 0.45
CA VAL A 45 2.55 -3.93 0.28
C VAL A 45 1.93 -4.84 -0.77
N TYR A 46 0.81 -5.47 -0.44
CA TYR A 46 0.07 -6.32 -1.36
C TYR A 46 -1.38 -5.85 -1.44
N ILE A 47 -1.87 -5.64 -2.66
CA ILE A 47 -3.18 -5.08 -2.93
C ILE A 47 -3.94 -6.07 -3.81
N GLN A 48 -5.04 -6.59 -3.25
CA GLN A 48 -5.92 -7.59 -3.88
C GLN A 48 -7.29 -7.00 -4.24
N GLY A 49 -7.66 -5.89 -3.61
CA GLY A 49 -8.89 -5.16 -3.89
C GLY A 49 -8.78 -4.20 -5.08
N ARG A 50 -9.89 -3.51 -5.37
CA ARG A 50 -9.89 -2.36 -6.27
C ARG A 50 -9.10 -1.20 -5.65
N PHE A 51 -8.36 -0.47 -6.49
CA PHE A 51 -7.62 0.70 -6.05
C PHE A 51 -7.48 1.74 -7.16
N THR A 52 -7.09 2.95 -6.78
CA THR A 52 -6.76 4.03 -7.72
C THR A 52 -5.29 4.40 -7.61
N LEU A 53 -4.69 4.82 -8.73
CA LEU A 53 -3.44 5.57 -8.78
C LEU A 53 -3.79 7.00 -9.24
N ALA A 54 -3.50 7.99 -8.41
CA ALA A 54 -3.49 9.39 -8.79
C ALA A 54 -2.08 9.81 -9.23
N ASP A 55 -1.95 10.55 -10.32
CA ASP A 55 -0.70 11.24 -10.68
C ASP A 55 -0.50 12.52 -9.84
N GLY A 56 0.68 13.15 -9.93
CA GLY A 56 0.97 14.40 -9.21
C GLY A 56 0.13 15.61 -9.66
N GLU A 57 -0.67 15.47 -10.72
CA GLU A 57 -1.64 16.47 -11.20
C GLU A 57 -3.08 16.12 -10.79
N GLY A 58 -3.28 15.02 -10.05
CA GLY A 58 -4.58 14.55 -9.55
C GLY A 58 -5.40 13.76 -10.56
N ARG A 59 -4.83 13.32 -11.70
CA ARG A 59 -5.55 12.42 -12.62
C ARG A 59 -5.54 11.01 -12.04
N GLU A 60 -6.71 10.41 -11.95
CA GLU A 60 -6.88 9.08 -11.38
C GLU A 60 -7.07 8.00 -12.45
N GLN A 61 -6.50 6.83 -12.19
CA GLN A 61 -6.75 5.60 -12.93
C GLN A 61 -7.11 4.48 -11.96
N SER A 62 -8.16 3.70 -12.26
CA SER A 62 -8.60 2.56 -11.44
C SER A 62 -8.00 1.24 -11.89
N PHE A 63 -7.76 0.34 -10.93
CA PHE A 63 -7.20 -1.00 -11.11
C PHE A 63 -7.96 -2.03 -10.27
N GLY A 64 -7.73 -3.33 -10.52
CA GLY A 64 -8.32 -4.43 -9.76
C GLY A 64 -9.67 -4.97 -10.28
N GLU A 65 -10.09 -4.58 -11.49
CA GLU A 65 -11.30 -5.14 -12.14
C GLU A 65 -11.02 -6.24 -13.15
N SER A 66 -9.76 -6.36 -13.58
CA SER A 66 -9.33 -7.27 -14.64
C SER A 66 -8.35 -8.29 -14.08
N ASN A 67 -8.43 -9.52 -14.60
CA ASN A 67 -7.44 -10.58 -14.34
C ASN A 67 -6.26 -10.53 -15.33
N ASP A 68 -6.15 -9.45 -16.11
CA ASP A 68 -5.08 -9.22 -17.07
C ASP A 68 -3.93 -8.46 -16.41
N ALA A 69 -2.82 -9.18 -16.18
CA ALA A 69 -1.60 -8.61 -15.62
C ALA A 69 -1.06 -7.40 -16.40
N THR A 70 -1.30 -7.32 -17.72
CA THR A 70 -0.81 -6.19 -18.53
C THR A 70 -1.51 -4.87 -18.22
N ALA A 71 -2.71 -4.92 -17.62
CA ALA A 71 -3.43 -3.74 -17.17
C ALA A 71 -2.70 -2.96 -16.06
N PHE A 72 -1.79 -3.64 -15.32
CA PHE A 72 -0.97 -3.02 -14.28
C PHE A 72 0.31 -2.36 -14.80
N ALA A 73 0.59 -2.41 -16.12
CA ALA A 73 1.78 -1.80 -16.70
C ALA A 73 2.04 -0.34 -16.29
N PRO A 74 1.01 0.55 -16.17
CA PRO A 74 1.22 1.92 -15.69
C PRO A 74 1.83 2.01 -14.28
N LEU A 75 1.55 1.03 -13.41
CA LEU A 75 2.05 1.01 -12.03
C LEU A 75 3.56 0.74 -11.95
N LEU A 76 4.18 0.24 -13.02
CA LEU A 76 5.63 0.07 -13.07
C LEU A 76 6.38 1.40 -13.00
N ALA A 77 5.72 2.52 -13.28
CA ALA A 77 6.27 3.86 -13.07
C ALA A 77 6.58 4.18 -11.60
N LEU A 78 6.01 3.41 -10.66
CA LEU A 78 6.30 3.50 -9.22
C LEU A 78 7.67 2.91 -8.86
N MET A 79 8.30 2.15 -9.76
CA MET A 79 9.66 1.65 -9.56
C MET A 79 10.63 2.80 -9.27
N ALA A 80 11.50 2.60 -8.27
CA ALA A 80 12.46 3.59 -7.80
C ALA A 80 11.85 4.90 -7.26
N ARG A 81 10.53 4.96 -7.01
CA ARG A 81 9.91 6.09 -6.33
C ARG A 81 10.17 6.02 -4.83
N ALA A 82 10.51 7.17 -4.27
CA ALA A 82 10.58 7.34 -2.84
C ALA A 82 9.16 7.49 -2.27
N VAL A 83 8.89 6.80 -1.17
CA VAL A 83 7.66 6.93 -0.40
C VAL A 83 7.71 8.22 0.40
N ALA A 84 6.65 9.01 0.32
CA ALA A 84 6.45 10.19 1.16
C ALA A 84 5.69 9.81 2.44
N ARG A 85 4.63 8.99 2.32
CA ARG A 85 3.80 8.56 3.45
C ARG A 85 3.06 7.26 3.14
N ILE A 86 2.88 6.41 4.14
CA ILE A 86 1.87 5.35 4.13
C ILE A 86 0.98 5.56 5.34
N PHE A 87 -0.33 5.60 5.10
CA PHE A 87 -1.35 5.81 6.11
C PHE A 87 -2.44 4.75 5.97
N VAL A 88 -2.87 4.22 7.10
CA VAL A 88 -3.99 3.29 7.24
C VAL A 88 -5.03 3.96 8.12
N SER A 89 -6.24 4.20 7.59
CA SER A 89 -7.33 4.79 8.36
C SER A 89 -7.89 3.81 9.39
N ARG A 90 -8.66 4.34 10.35
CA ARG A 90 -9.42 3.51 11.32
C ARG A 90 -10.43 2.55 10.68
N ASN A 91 -10.78 2.77 9.41
CA ASN A 91 -11.69 1.91 8.65
C ASN A 91 -10.95 1.08 7.58
N SER A 92 -9.63 0.91 7.71
CA SER A 92 -8.79 0.15 6.77
C SER A 92 -8.75 0.70 5.34
N GLU A 93 -8.94 2.01 5.15
CA GLU A 93 -8.51 2.65 3.90
C GLU A 93 -7.00 2.81 3.92
N LEU A 94 -6.33 2.37 2.85
CA LEU A 94 -4.89 2.47 2.70
C LEU A 94 -4.54 3.58 1.70
N SER A 95 -3.63 4.47 2.11
CA SER A 95 -3.11 5.53 1.25
C SER A 95 -1.57 5.49 1.24
N LEU A 96 -0.99 5.35 0.05
CA LEU A 96 0.46 5.41 -0.17
C LEU A 96 0.75 6.64 -1.03
N ALA A 97 1.41 7.64 -0.47
CA ALA A 97 1.87 8.82 -1.19
C ALA A 97 3.36 8.69 -1.53
N PHE A 98 3.73 9.09 -2.74
CA PHE A 98 5.10 9.09 -3.23
C PHE A 98 5.64 10.53 -3.33
N ALA A 99 6.97 10.66 -3.36
CA ALA A 99 7.66 11.95 -3.37
C ALA A 99 7.43 12.77 -4.65
N ASP A 100 6.98 12.15 -5.74
CA ASP A 100 6.61 12.83 -6.99
C ASP A 100 5.16 13.35 -7.00
N GLY A 101 4.44 13.20 -5.88
CA GLY A 101 3.05 13.62 -5.72
C GLY A 101 2.03 12.57 -6.16
N SER A 102 2.46 11.47 -6.79
CA SER A 102 1.54 10.36 -7.08
C SER A 102 1.09 9.64 -5.81
N ALA A 103 -0.08 9.01 -5.85
CA ALA A 103 -0.62 8.29 -4.70
C ALA A 103 -1.45 7.07 -5.10
N ILE A 104 -1.31 5.96 -4.37
CA ILE A 104 -2.24 4.84 -4.41
C ILE A 104 -3.25 5.00 -3.28
N HIS A 105 -4.53 4.78 -3.59
CA HIS A 105 -5.59 4.67 -2.60
C HIS A 105 -6.34 3.34 -2.77
N VAL A 106 -6.53 2.63 -1.65
CA VAL A 106 -7.26 1.36 -1.59
C VAL A 106 -8.36 1.49 -0.54
N ALA A 107 -9.61 1.37 -0.97
CA ALA A 107 -10.74 1.26 -0.07
C ALA A 107 -10.95 -0.22 0.34
N PRO A 108 -11.57 -0.49 1.51
CA PRO A 108 -11.97 -1.85 1.86
C PRO A 108 -12.92 -2.45 0.82
N ASP A 109 -12.73 -3.74 0.54
CA ASP A 109 -13.65 -4.52 -0.28
C ASP A 109 -14.72 -5.18 0.62
N PRO A 110 -16.01 -5.18 0.26
CA PRO A 110 -17.07 -5.77 1.09
C PRO A 110 -16.93 -7.28 1.34
N LEU A 111 -16.23 -8.00 0.48
CA LEU A 111 -16.20 -9.46 0.44
C LEU A 111 -14.79 -10.05 0.62
N SER A 112 -13.74 -9.26 0.45
CA SER A 112 -12.36 -9.74 0.54
C SER A 112 -11.44 -8.80 1.33
N GLU A 113 -10.27 -9.33 1.68
CA GLU A 113 -9.17 -8.53 2.21
C GLU A 113 -8.59 -7.69 1.06
N ALA A 114 -8.71 -6.36 1.17
CA ALA A 114 -8.34 -5.48 0.06
C ALA A 114 -6.82 -5.27 -0.05
N TRP A 115 -6.11 -5.34 1.08
CA TRP A 115 -4.67 -5.15 1.13
C TRP A 115 -4.06 -5.79 2.39
N GLU A 116 -2.75 -6.06 2.30
CA GLU A 116 -1.89 -6.55 3.37
C GLU A 116 -0.57 -5.73 3.37
N LEU A 117 -0.07 -5.41 4.56
CA LEU A 117 1.25 -4.85 4.79
C LEU A 117 2.06 -5.82 5.67
N GLU A 118 3.27 -6.17 5.24
CA GLU A 118 4.17 -7.07 5.97
C GLU A 118 5.58 -6.47 6.01
N GLY A 119 6.20 -6.39 7.20
CA GLY A 119 7.57 -5.90 7.33
C GLY A 119 7.86 -5.23 8.66
N LEU A 120 8.76 -4.24 8.67
CA LEU A 120 9.05 -3.40 9.85
C LEU A 120 9.26 -4.21 11.14
N GLY A 121 10.08 -5.27 11.05
CA GLY A 121 10.23 -6.29 12.08
C GLY A 121 9.27 -7.47 11.86
N LYS A 122 8.25 -7.58 12.71
CA LYS A 122 7.22 -8.63 12.65
C LYS A 122 5.82 -8.07 12.37
N LEU A 123 5.76 -6.85 11.86
CA LEU A 123 4.49 -6.18 11.63
C LEU A 123 3.74 -6.87 10.49
N MET A 124 2.51 -7.30 10.77
CA MET A 124 1.55 -7.68 9.74
C MET A 124 0.25 -6.90 9.98
N LEU A 125 -0.17 -6.10 9.00
CA LEU A 125 -1.47 -5.41 8.99
C LEU A 125 -2.31 -5.93 7.84
N ILE A 126 -3.57 -6.25 8.12
CA ILE A 126 -4.52 -6.74 7.11
C ILE A 126 -5.79 -5.89 7.14
N CYS A 127 -6.30 -5.56 5.96
CA CYS A 127 -7.67 -5.05 5.80
C CYS A 127 -8.66 -6.21 5.92
N PRO A 128 -9.50 -6.28 6.96
CA PRO A 128 -10.58 -7.27 6.99
C PRO A 128 -11.61 -7.01 5.88
N PRO A 129 -12.34 -8.06 5.43
CA PRO A 129 -13.49 -7.89 4.55
C PRO A 129 -14.53 -6.96 5.16
N GLY A 130 -15.06 -6.03 4.35
CA GLY A 130 -16.00 -4.99 4.77
C GLY A 130 -15.36 -3.80 5.49
N GLY A 131 -14.04 -3.81 5.69
CA GLY A 131 -13.32 -2.78 6.43
C GLY A 131 -13.52 -2.89 7.95
N GLY A 132 -13.45 -1.77 8.65
CA GLY A 132 -13.34 -1.72 10.11
C GLY A 132 -11.90 -1.54 10.56
N SER A 133 -11.59 -1.90 11.81
CA SER A 133 -10.23 -1.75 12.32
C SER A 133 -9.30 -2.76 11.63
N PRO A 134 -8.10 -2.34 11.16
CA PRO A 134 -7.13 -3.25 10.60
C PRO A 134 -6.72 -4.30 11.64
N ILE A 135 -6.50 -5.53 11.18
CA ILE A 135 -6.05 -6.63 12.03
C ILE A 135 -4.52 -6.55 12.08
N THR A 136 -3.96 -6.61 13.29
CA THR A 136 -2.51 -6.57 13.54
C THR A 136 -2.00 -7.89 14.10
N PHE A 137 -0.89 -8.41 13.59
CA PHE A 137 -0.13 -9.51 14.20
C PHE A 137 1.29 -9.03 14.56
N GLU A 138 1.84 -9.54 15.67
CA GLU A 138 3.19 -9.23 16.21
C GLU A 138 4.03 -10.51 16.43
#